data_AF-A0A972I841-F1
#
_entry.id   AF-A0A972I841-F1
#
_cell.length_a   1.000
_cell.length_b   1.000
_cell.length_c   1.000
_cell.angle_alpha   90.00
_cell.angle_beta   90.00
_cell.angle_gamma   90.00
#
_symmetry.space_group_name_H-M   'P 1'
#
loop_
_entity.id
_entity.type
_entity.pdbx_description
1 polymer ?
#
loop_
_entity_poly.entity_id
_entity_poly.type
_entity_poly.pdbx_seq_one_letter_code
_entity_poly.pdbx_strand_id
1 'polypeptide(L)'
;MAAQFVPPAGSLHSTASAASEIHLAPAPRLHPKERYAIPQPIHPATPELEPFDFTDGKIMTGATSRRMILFTFDDGPDENNTPILLDQLDRYGIKAVFFLTTNRMAERTPWGRRHRELAREIVRRGHTIGNHTMNHPRLGKASEARLLEEIDGTARFIEDVTGVYPVLFRPPGGIRSERLDRFVKERGYTMVLWNIGAGDFQVDTASLVENTLFRVFERRKREDGHQGGIVLLHDTYRHTIEAFPRIVERFLAENCRLLEAGEELYDFVEDPRYFFSPRDGAGPDEEAAPGDIPPAVLAERQARLREATRARCGL
;
A
#
# COMPACT_ATOMS: atom_id res chain seq x y z
N MET A 1 61.27 34.57 -50.41
CA MET A 1 61.92 33.28 -50.06
C MET A 1 61.83 33.10 -48.56
N ALA A 2 60.88 32.31 -48.09
CA ALA A 2 60.77 31.92 -46.69
C ALA A 2 60.50 30.41 -46.68
N ALA A 3 61.50 29.64 -46.27
CA ALA A 3 61.42 28.20 -46.12
C ALA A 3 60.63 27.88 -44.84
N GLN A 4 59.58 27.08 -44.96
CA GLN A 4 58.91 26.47 -43.82
C GLN A 4 59.17 24.96 -43.82
N PHE A 5 59.70 24.55 -42.67
CA PHE A 5 60.20 23.24 -42.30
C PHE A 5 59.02 22.30 -42.04
N VAL A 6 59.07 21.08 -42.58
CA VAL A 6 58.13 19.99 -42.29
C VAL A 6 58.75 19.11 -41.20
N PRO A 7 58.08 18.88 -40.04
CA PRO A 7 58.59 17.95 -39.05
C PRO A 7 58.15 16.50 -39.35
N PRO A 8 58.91 15.48 -38.89
CA PRO A 8 58.65 14.07 -39.20
C PRO A 8 57.59 13.46 -38.29
N ALA A 9 56.93 12.42 -38.80
CA ALA A 9 55.99 11.57 -38.08
C ALA A 9 56.69 10.78 -36.96
N GLY A 10 56.13 10.83 -35.75
CA GLY A 10 56.61 10.09 -34.59
C GLY A 10 55.46 9.62 -33.69
N SER A 11 55.18 8.32 -33.75
CA SER A 11 54.62 7.43 -32.72
C SER A 11 53.74 8.04 -31.62
N LEU A 12 52.41 7.89 -31.73
CA LEU A 12 51.50 7.96 -30.59
C LEU A 12 51.43 6.57 -29.95
N HIS A 13 52.13 6.38 -28.83
CA HIS A 13 51.79 5.31 -27.89
C HIS A 13 50.46 5.66 -27.22
N SER A 14 49.39 4.97 -27.64
CA SER A 14 48.13 4.89 -26.90
C SER A 14 48.32 3.94 -25.73
N THR A 15 48.54 4.47 -24.53
CA THR A 15 48.36 3.70 -23.31
C THR A 15 46.86 3.60 -23.04
N ALA A 16 46.25 2.49 -23.45
CA ALA A 16 44.91 2.12 -23.03
C ALA A 16 44.92 1.94 -21.51
N SER A 17 44.35 2.90 -20.78
CA SER A 17 44.01 2.74 -19.37
C SER A 17 42.88 1.71 -19.29
N ALA A 18 43.19 0.51 -18.81
CA ALA A 18 42.21 -0.50 -18.48
C ALA A 18 41.24 0.08 -17.43
N ALA A 19 40.01 0.38 -17.85
CA ALA A 19 38.92 0.61 -16.92
C ALA A 19 38.65 -0.73 -16.25
N SER A 20 39.01 -0.82 -14.97
CA SER A 20 38.62 -1.93 -14.10
C SER A 20 37.09 -1.95 -14.06
N GLU A 21 36.47 -2.87 -14.77
CA GLU A 21 35.07 -3.24 -14.54
C GLU A 21 34.95 -3.72 -13.11
N ILE A 22 34.40 -2.86 -12.26
CA ILE A 22 33.99 -3.24 -10.91
C ILE A 22 32.77 -4.13 -11.12
N HIS A 23 33.00 -5.43 -11.21
CA HIS A 23 31.95 -6.42 -11.19
C HIS A 23 31.32 -6.37 -9.79
N LEU A 24 30.32 -5.50 -9.61
CA LEU A 24 29.46 -5.57 -8.43
C LEU A 24 28.81 -6.96 -8.48
N ALA A 25 29.25 -7.84 -7.58
CA ALA A 25 28.52 -9.06 -7.30
C ALA A 25 27.04 -8.68 -7.08
N PRO A 26 26.08 -9.43 -7.66
CA PRO A 26 24.68 -9.16 -7.41
C PRO A 26 24.46 -9.14 -5.89
N ALA A 27 23.86 -8.05 -5.41
CA ALA A 27 23.48 -7.95 -4.00
C ALA A 27 22.71 -9.23 -3.63
N PRO A 28 22.95 -9.82 -2.44
CA PRO A 28 22.27 -11.04 -2.04
C PRO A 28 20.76 -10.85 -2.22
N ARG A 29 20.11 -11.84 -2.84
CA ARG A 29 18.65 -11.92 -2.91
C ARG A 29 18.15 -12.10 -1.48
N LEU A 30 17.94 -11.00 -0.78
CA LEU A 30 17.38 -11.04 0.56
C LEU A 30 15.90 -11.34 0.40
N HIS A 31 15.52 -12.59 0.65
CA HIS A 31 14.12 -12.94 0.73
C HIS A 31 13.54 -12.28 2.00
N PRO A 32 12.42 -11.54 1.90
CA PRO A 32 11.56 -11.24 3.05
C PRO A 32 11.40 -12.45 3.99
N LYS A 33 11.19 -13.65 3.45
CA LYS A 33 11.14 -14.93 4.20
C LYS A 33 12.37 -15.21 5.09
N GLU A 34 13.57 -14.82 4.66
CA GLU A 34 14.82 -15.11 5.36
C GLU A 34 15.13 -14.10 6.47
N ARG A 35 14.49 -12.92 6.46
CA ARG A 35 14.64 -11.88 7.49
C ARG A 35 13.52 -11.87 8.52
N TYR A 36 12.36 -12.46 8.20
CA TYR A 36 11.14 -12.25 8.97
C TYR A 36 10.94 -13.33 10.04
N ALA A 37 11.38 -13.06 11.27
CA ALA A 37 10.64 -13.51 12.43
C ALA A 37 9.45 -12.55 12.54
N ILE A 38 8.25 -12.95 12.12
CA ILE A 38 7.04 -12.12 12.04
C ILE A 38 7.06 -10.97 13.06
N PRO A 39 7.39 -9.71 12.69
CA PRO A 39 7.04 -8.59 13.54
C PRO A 39 5.55 -8.73 13.81
N GLN A 40 5.24 -8.86 15.09
CA GLN A 40 3.87 -8.82 15.57
C GLN A 40 3.17 -7.67 14.85
N PRO A 41 1.98 -7.88 14.27
CA PRO A 41 1.26 -6.76 13.69
C PRO A 41 1.30 -5.59 14.67
N ILE A 42 1.45 -4.37 14.15
CA ILE A 42 1.46 -3.16 14.99
C ILE A 42 0.07 -2.94 15.62
N HIS A 43 -0.89 -3.78 15.23
CA HIS A 43 -2.17 -4.02 15.88
C HIS A 43 -2.08 -5.26 16.78
N PRO A 44 -2.77 -5.30 17.93
CA PRO A 44 -2.99 -6.59 18.58
C PRO A 44 -3.50 -7.54 17.51
N ALA A 45 -2.77 -8.64 17.28
CA ALA A 45 -3.25 -9.69 16.40
C ALA A 45 -4.72 -9.92 16.75
N THR A 46 -5.63 -9.99 15.76
CA THR A 46 -6.89 -10.69 16.01
C THR A 46 -6.46 -12.08 16.47
N PRO A 47 -6.55 -12.41 17.77
CA PRO A 47 -5.89 -13.61 18.31
C PRO A 47 -6.46 -14.89 17.70
N GLU A 48 -7.62 -14.76 17.04
CA GLU A 48 -8.41 -15.80 16.41
C GLU A 48 -8.10 -16.06 14.93
N LEU A 49 -7.22 -15.28 14.28
CA LEU A 49 -6.77 -15.58 12.92
C LEU A 49 -5.37 -16.19 12.98
N GLU A 50 -5.23 -17.42 12.46
CA GLU A 50 -3.95 -18.12 12.31
C GLU A 50 -2.86 -17.18 11.73
N PRO A 51 -1.58 -17.34 12.13
CA PRO A 51 -0.48 -16.54 11.61
C PRO A 51 -0.49 -16.61 10.10
N PHE A 52 -0.74 -15.46 9.46
CA PHE A 52 -0.88 -15.41 8.02
C PHE A 52 0.45 -15.01 7.41
N ASP A 53 0.95 -15.88 6.55
CA ASP A 53 2.17 -15.61 5.81
C ASP A 53 1.86 -14.74 4.59
N PHE A 54 2.16 -13.44 4.67
CA PHE A 54 2.13 -12.53 3.51
C PHE A 54 3.23 -12.83 2.48
N THR A 55 4.08 -13.83 2.73
CA THR A 55 5.30 -14.07 1.95
C THR A 55 5.20 -15.13 0.85
N ASP A 56 4.00 -15.62 0.50
CA ASP A 56 3.86 -16.56 -0.64
C ASP A 56 3.48 -15.94 -1.98
N GLY A 57 3.57 -14.61 -2.13
CA GLY A 57 3.38 -13.98 -3.44
C GLY A 57 1.96 -13.81 -3.91
N LYS A 58 1.14 -13.36 -2.98
CA LYS A 58 -0.31 -13.40 -3.01
C LYS A 58 -0.85 -12.11 -3.63
N ILE A 59 -1.97 -12.16 -4.37
CA ILE A 59 -2.64 -10.99 -4.96
C ILE A 59 -4.00 -10.83 -4.30
N MET A 60 -4.20 -9.70 -3.61
CA MET A 60 -5.45 -9.28 -3.02
C MET A 60 -6.15 -8.29 -3.96
N THR A 61 -7.33 -8.63 -4.45
CA THR A 61 -8.14 -7.71 -5.28
C THR A 61 -8.95 -6.72 -4.44
N GLY A 62 -9.21 -7.11 -3.19
CA GLY A 62 -9.86 -6.29 -2.18
C GLY A 62 -11.36 -6.47 -2.07
N ALA A 63 -12.01 -7.29 -2.88
CA ALA A 63 -13.46 -7.50 -2.78
C ALA A 63 -13.87 -8.40 -1.61
N THR A 64 -15.05 -8.16 -1.04
CA THR A 64 -15.67 -9.05 -0.03
C THR A 64 -17.19 -8.95 -0.05
N SER A 65 -17.86 -10.04 0.32
CA SER A 65 -19.32 -10.09 0.54
C SER A 65 -19.73 -9.59 1.92
N ARG A 66 -18.77 -9.31 2.81
CA ARG A 66 -18.98 -8.73 4.14
C ARG A 66 -18.96 -7.21 4.10
N ARG A 67 -19.67 -6.56 5.01
CA ARG A 67 -19.59 -5.11 5.23
C ARG A 67 -18.31 -4.73 5.96
N MET A 68 -17.17 -4.97 5.32
CA MET A 68 -15.84 -4.63 5.84
C MET A 68 -15.15 -3.67 4.90
N ILE A 69 -14.55 -2.62 5.45
CA ILE A 69 -13.88 -1.57 4.68
C ILE A 69 -12.46 -1.40 5.22
N LEU A 70 -11.47 -1.56 4.34
CA LEU A 70 -10.08 -1.21 4.63
C LEU A 70 -9.72 0.07 3.87
N PHE A 71 -9.36 1.11 4.61
CA PHE A 71 -8.84 2.33 4.00
C PHE A 71 -7.35 2.19 3.69
N THR A 72 -6.98 2.57 2.47
CA THR A 72 -5.58 2.57 2.03
C THR A 72 -5.22 3.89 1.34
N PHE A 73 -3.99 4.34 1.54
CA PHE A 73 -3.49 5.62 1.05
C PHE A 73 -2.18 5.42 0.29
N ASP A 74 -2.13 5.86 -0.96
CA ASP A 74 -0.97 5.74 -1.84
C ASP A 74 -0.18 7.06 -1.95
N ASP A 75 1.06 6.96 -2.43
CA ASP A 75 2.00 8.03 -2.81
C ASP A 75 2.65 8.82 -1.68
N GLY A 76 2.09 8.77 -0.47
CA GLY A 76 2.61 9.47 0.70
C GLY A 76 3.99 9.02 1.21
N PRO A 77 4.45 9.58 2.34
CA PRO A 77 3.73 10.59 3.13
C PRO A 77 3.85 11.99 2.49
N ASP A 78 2.85 12.83 2.70
CA ASP A 78 2.84 14.25 2.34
C ASP A 78 2.91 15.12 3.61
N GLU A 79 3.76 16.16 3.57
CA GLU A 79 4.04 16.95 4.77
C GLU A 79 2.86 17.77 5.30
N ASN A 80 1.91 18.14 4.42
CA ASN A 80 0.79 19.01 4.75
C ASN A 80 -0.47 18.19 5.06
N ASN A 81 -0.65 17.08 4.35
CA ASN A 81 -1.88 16.31 4.37
C ASN A 81 -1.82 15.10 5.32
N THR A 82 -0.73 14.32 5.32
CA THR A 82 -0.61 13.12 6.17
C THR A 82 -0.79 13.40 7.67
N PRO A 83 -0.24 14.49 8.26
CA PRO A 83 -0.47 14.77 9.68
C PRO A 83 -1.95 14.95 10.01
N ILE A 84 -2.69 15.67 9.16
CA ILE A 84 -4.12 15.93 9.33
C ILE A 84 -4.90 14.62 9.19
N LEU A 85 -4.54 13.79 8.22
CA LEU A 85 -5.14 12.48 8.01
C LEU A 85 -4.93 11.56 9.23
N LEU A 86 -3.72 11.51 9.79
CA LEU A 86 -3.43 10.72 10.99
C LEU A 86 -4.28 11.16 12.18
N ASP A 87 -4.47 12.47 12.39
CA ASP A 87 -5.34 12.98 13.44
C ASP A 87 -6.81 12.64 13.20
N GLN A 88 -7.26 12.61 11.95
CA GLN A 88 -8.61 12.16 11.59
C GLN A 88 -8.79 10.64 11.83
N LEU A 89 -7.82 9.84 11.43
CA LEU A 89 -7.82 8.39 11.64
C LEU A 89 -7.89 8.05 13.13
N ASP A 90 -7.09 8.72 13.97
CA ASP A 90 -7.15 8.55 15.42
C ASP A 90 -8.50 8.99 16.02
N ARG A 91 -9.07 10.10 15.53
CA ARG A 91 -10.40 10.56 15.97
C ARG A 91 -11.49 9.52 15.71
N TYR A 92 -11.42 8.82 14.58
CA TYR A 92 -12.38 7.77 14.22
C TYR A 92 -12.00 6.39 14.76
N GLY A 93 -10.84 6.24 15.40
CA GLY A 93 -10.32 4.94 15.83
C GLY A 93 -10.00 3.99 14.66
N ILE A 94 -9.75 4.54 13.47
CA ILE A 94 -9.51 3.77 12.24
C ILE A 94 -8.00 3.57 12.06
N LYS A 95 -7.61 2.34 11.72
CA LYS A 95 -6.26 2.01 11.25
C LYS A 95 -6.31 1.66 9.76
N ALA A 96 -5.21 1.93 9.08
CA ALA A 96 -5.16 2.01 7.61
C ALA A 96 -3.82 1.46 7.11
N VAL A 97 -3.75 1.21 5.80
CA VAL A 97 -2.50 0.85 5.12
C VAL A 97 -2.01 2.03 4.28
N PHE A 98 -0.75 2.42 4.45
CA PHE A 98 -0.10 3.46 3.65
C PHE A 98 0.92 2.82 2.70
N PHE A 99 0.68 2.90 1.40
CA PHE A 99 1.63 2.46 0.39
C PHE A 99 2.54 3.63 0.02
N LEU A 100 3.75 3.63 0.59
CA LEU A 100 4.66 4.77 0.53
C LEU A 100 5.55 4.74 -0.71
N THR A 101 5.77 5.93 -1.28
CA THR A 101 6.90 6.17 -2.20
C THR A 101 8.09 6.71 -1.43
N THR A 102 9.32 6.38 -1.85
CA THR A 102 10.52 6.70 -1.05
C THR A 102 11.42 7.79 -1.65
N ASN A 103 11.21 8.19 -2.90
CA ASN A 103 12.00 9.26 -3.54
C ASN A 103 12.06 10.55 -2.71
N ARG A 104 10.92 11.02 -2.21
CA ARG A 104 10.80 12.23 -1.36
C ARG A 104 11.51 12.05 -0.02
N MET A 105 11.34 10.89 0.57
CA MET A 105 11.99 10.52 1.83
C MET A 105 13.51 10.39 1.68
N ALA A 106 14.03 10.05 0.51
CA ALA A 106 15.46 9.85 0.27
C ALA A 106 16.25 11.16 0.18
N GLU A 107 15.58 12.30 -0.01
CA GLU A 107 16.23 13.59 -0.10
C GLU A 107 17.01 13.97 1.18
N ARG A 108 18.19 14.57 0.98
CA ARG A 108 19.02 15.11 2.08
C ARG A 108 18.64 16.56 2.42
N THR A 109 17.35 16.84 2.38
CA THR A 109 16.74 18.15 2.67
C THR A 109 16.01 18.13 4.01
N PRO A 110 15.68 19.29 4.61
CA PRO A 110 14.74 19.35 5.73
C PRO A 110 13.39 18.69 5.40
N TRP A 111 12.97 18.83 4.14
CA TRP A 111 11.74 18.22 3.62
C TRP A 111 11.80 16.69 3.63
N GLY A 112 12.88 16.10 3.10
CA GLY A 112 13.08 14.64 3.18
C GLY A 112 13.18 14.12 4.62
N ARG A 113 13.75 14.90 5.55
CA ARG A 113 13.71 14.58 7.00
C ARG A 113 12.29 14.51 7.53
N ARG A 114 11.45 15.50 7.21
CA ARG A 114 10.05 15.55 7.61
C ARG A 114 9.25 14.35 7.08
N HIS A 115 9.49 13.94 5.83
CA HIS A 115 8.85 12.74 5.26
C HIS A 115 9.26 11.47 6.01
N ARG A 116 10.54 11.33 6.39
CA ARG A 116 11.01 10.21 7.22
C ARG A 116 10.40 10.21 8.62
N GLU A 117 10.24 11.38 9.23
CA GLU A 117 9.54 11.52 10.52
C GLU A 117 8.06 11.11 10.42
N LEU A 118 7.38 11.49 9.33
CA LEU A 118 5.99 11.08 9.10
C LEU A 118 5.84 9.59 8.86
N ALA A 119 6.75 8.95 8.12
CA ALA A 119 6.74 7.50 7.97
C ALA A 119 6.89 6.77 9.33
N ARG A 120 7.74 7.29 10.24
CA ARG A 120 7.82 6.75 11.61
C ARG A 120 6.54 6.99 12.40
N GLU A 121 5.91 8.15 12.21
CA GLU A 121 4.67 8.50 12.89
C GLU A 121 3.50 7.59 12.46
N ILE A 122 3.40 7.26 11.18
CA ILE A 122 2.46 6.27 10.63
C ILE A 122 2.59 4.95 11.41
N VAL A 123 3.80 4.41 11.54
CA VAL A 123 4.08 3.18 12.31
C VAL A 123 3.75 3.38 13.79
N ARG A 124 4.19 4.48 14.41
CA ARG A 124 4.00 4.74 15.84
C ARG A 124 2.51 4.82 16.22
N ARG A 125 1.66 5.34 15.33
CA ARG A 125 0.20 5.39 15.50
C ARG A 125 -0.48 4.07 15.14
N GLY A 126 0.29 3.04 14.79
CA GLY A 126 -0.18 1.68 14.58
C GLY A 126 -0.53 1.36 13.13
N HIS A 127 -0.45 2.29 12.18
CA HIS A 127 -0.83 1.99 10.81
C HIS A 127 0.16 1.04 10.12
N THR A 128 -0.31 0.30 9.13
CA THR A 128 0.53 -0.60 8.34
C THR A 128 1.19 0.16 7.20
N ILE A 129 2.48 -0.09 6.93
CA ILE A 129 3.18 0.42 5.76
C ILE A 129 3.31 -0.66 4.69
N GLY A 130 2.89 -0.32 3.47
CA GLY A 130 3.16 -1.05 2.25
C GLY A 130 4.18 -0.34 1.37
N ASN A 131 4.72 -1.07 0.41
CA ASN A 131 5.68 -0.60 -0.58
C ASN A 131 4.95 -0.11 -1.84
N HIS A 132 5.18 1.14 -2.24
CA HIS A 132 4.66 1.72 -3.48
C HIS A 132 5.74 2.15 -4.47
N THR A 133 6.87 1.44 -4.45
CA THR A 133 8.08 1.73 -5.23
C THR A 133 8.82 2.99 -4.81
N MET A 134 9.98 3.25 -5.41
CA MET A 134 10.79 4.40 -5.08
C MET A 134 10.27 5.65 -5.77
N ASN A 135 10.08 5.56 -7.10
CA ASN A 135 9.79 6.71 -7.95
C ASN A 135 8.43 6.62 -8.64
N HIS A 136 7.57 5.68 -8.24
CA HIS A 136 6.26 5.44 -8.84
C HIS A 136 6.30 5.19 -10.39
N PRO A 137 7.23 4.38 -10.93
CA PRO A 137 7.29 4.13 -12.37
C PRO A 137 6.28 3.08 -12.82
N ARG A 138 5.94 3.07 -14.11
CA ARG A 138 5.20 1.96 -14.72
C ARG A 138 6.09 0.72 -14.84
N LEU A 139 5.80 -0.31 -14.04
CA LEU A 139 6.68 -1.48 -13.92
C LEU A 139 6.49 -2.58 -14.98
N GLY A 140 5.40 -2.56 -15.75
CA GLY A 140 5.05 -3.66 -16.67
C GLY A 140 6.18 -4.12 -17.59
N LYS A 141 7.03 -3.18 -18.05
CA LYS A 141 8.20 -3.42 -18.93
C LYS A 141 9.56 -3.11 -18.28
N ALA A 142 9.62 -2.83 -16.98
CA ALA A 142 10.87 -2.47 -16.26
C ALA A 142 11.88 -3.63 -16.24
N SER A 143 13.19 -3.43 -16.40
CA SER A 143 14.18 -4.52 -16.28
C SER A 143 14.18 -5.14 -14.88
N GLU A 144 14.74 -6.35 -14.72
CA GLU A 144 14.89 -6.95 -13.38
C GLU A 144 15.71 -6.05 -12.44
N ALA A 145 16.77 -5.43 -12.94
CA ALA A 145 17.55 -4.44 -12.19
C ALA A 145 16.68 -3.26 -11.72
N ARG A 146 15.75 -2.79 -12.56
CA ARG A 146 14.82 -1.73 -12.18
C ARG A 146 13.78 -2.19 -11.17
N LEU A 147 13.30 -3.44 -11.26
CA LEU A 147 12.40 -4.02 -10.25
C LEU A 147 13.11 -4.15 -8.89
N LEU A 148 14.37 -4.58 -8.87
CA LEU A 148 15.20 -4.67 -7.66
C LEU A 148 15.39 -3.29 -7.01
N GLU A 149 15.67 -2.27 -7.81
CA GLU A 149 15.83 -0.90 -7.33
C GLU A 149 14.52 -0.35 -6.76
N GLU A 150 13.44 -0.44 -7.54
CA GLU A 150 12.16 0.18 -7.21
C GLU A 150 11.45 -0.53 -6.06
N ILE A 151 11.50 -1.85 -6.00
CA ILE A 151 10.76 -2.64 -5.00
C ILE A 151 11.66 -2.95 -3.81
N ASP A 152 12.76 -3.69 -4.00
CA ASP A 152 13.59 -4.12 -2.87
C ASP A 152 14.41 -2.98 -2.28
N GLY A 153 14.83 -2.01 -3.11
CA GLY A 153 15.45 -0.77 -2.63
C GLY A 153 14.51 0.03 -1.73
N THR A 154 13.24 0.15 -2.13
CA THR A 154 12.20 0.78 -1.33
C THR A 154 11.95 0.05 -0.02
N ALA A 155 11.86 -1.27 -0.03
CA ALA A 155 11.62 -2.05 1.18
C ALA A 155 12.74 -1.87 2.22
N ARG A 156 14.01 -1.95 1.77
CA ARG A 156 15.18 -1.68 2.62
C ARG A 156 15.17 -0.26 3.15
N PHE A 157 14.86 0.72 2.30
CA PHE A 157 14.81 2.11 2.72
C PHE A 157 13.72 2.37 3.78
N ILE A 158 12.54 1.78 3.60
CA ILE A 158 11.45 1.86 4.59
C ILE A 158 11.89 1.20 5.91
N GLU A 159 12.52 0.03 5.86
CA GLU A 159 13.09 -0.64 7.05
C GLU A 159 14.12 0.24 7.77
N ASP A 160 15.09 0.81 7.04
CA ASP A 160 16.12 1.68 7.61
C ASP A 160 15.52 2.93 8.28
N VAL A 161 14.42 3.47 7.74
CA VAL A 161 13.77 4.66 8.28
C VAL A 161 12.88 4.33 9.47
N THR A 162 12.09 3.27 9.37
CA THR A 162 10.94 3.02 10.26
C THR A 162 11.15 1.86 11.23
N GLY A 163 12.12 0.98 10.96
CA GLY A 163 12.31 -0.30 11.66
C GLY A 163 11.33 -1.39 11.21
N VAL A 164 10.46 -1.12 10.24
CA VAL A 164 9.47 -2.07 9.72
C VAL A 164 9.79 -2.42 8.27
N TYR A 165 9.92 -3.71 7.98
CA TYR A 165 10.06 -4.19 6.61
C TYR A 165 8.67 -4.37 5.95
N PRO A 166 8.34 -3.66 4.85
CA PRO A 166 7.04 -3.77 4.23
C PRO A 166 6.91 -5.08 3.44
N VAL A 167 5.91 -5.89 3.78
CA VAL A 167 5.57 -7.14 3.05
C VAL A 167 4.39 -6.95 2.08
N LEU A 168 3.62 -5.87 2.23
CA LEU A 168 2.57 -5.50 1.28
C LEU A 168 3.18 -4.65 0.17
N PHE A 169 2.75 -4.87 -1.07
CA PHE A 169 3.18 -4.13 -2.24
C PHE A 169 1.97 -3.71 -3.06
N ARG A 170 1.94 -2.48 -3.55
CA ARG A 170 0.95 -2.04 -4.54
C ARG A 170 1.67 -1.53 -5.77
N PRO A 171 1.40 -2.08 -6.97
CA PRO A 171 2.03 -1.60 -8.19
C PRO A 171 1.50 -0.20 -8.56
N PRO A 172 2.36 0.75 -8.94
CA PRO A 172 1.95 2.06 -9.45
C PRO A 172 0.85 1.96 -10.51
N GLY A 173 -0.27 2.64 -10.25
CA GLY A 173 -1.46 2.64 -11.10
C GLY A 173 -2.17 1.29 -11.24
N GLY A 174 -1.89 0.31 -10.38
CA GLY A 174 -2.47 -1.04 -10.48
C GLY A 174 -1.94 -1.86 -11.66
N ILE A 175 -0.89 -1.38 -12.33
CA ILE A 175 -0.40 -1.99 -13.59
C ILE A 175 0.40 -3.24 -13.29
N ARG A 176 -0.14 -4.39 -13.73
CA ARG A 176 0.44 -5.72 -13.55
C ARG A 176 1.09 -6.25 -14.82
N SER A 177 1.96 -7.23 -14.64
CA SER A 177 2.44 -8.12 -15.70
C SER A 177 2.87 -9.44 -15.07
N GLU A 178 2.81 -10.54 -15.81
CA GLU A 178 3.20 -11.87 -15.30
C GLU A 178 4.61 -11.86 -14.67
N ARG A 179 5.52 -11.09 -15.27
CA ARG A 179 6.89 -10.92 -14.76
C ARG A 179 6.93 -10.15 -13.45
N LEU A 180 6.13 -9.08 -13.31
CA LEU A 180 6.05 -8.34 -12.05
C LEU A 180 5.41 -9.21 -10.96
N ASP A 181 4.31 -9.89 -11.28
CA ASP A 181 3.59 -10.77 -10.37
C ASP A 181 4.52 -11.90 -9.87
N ARG A 182 5.30 -12.51 -10.78
CA ARG A 182 6.33 -13.49 -10.42
C ARG A 182 7.45 -12.89 -9.56
N PHE A 183 7.96 -11.71 -9.90
CA PHE A 183 9.02 -11.05 -9.14
C PHE A 183 8.60 -10.77 -7.69
N VAL A 184 7.38 -10.24 -7.52
CA VAL A 184 6.73 -9.98 -6.21
C VAL A 184 6.54 -11.29 -5.46
N LYS A 185 6.09 -12.35 -6.16
CA LYS A 185 5.89 -13.67 -5.56
C LYS A 185 7.15 -14.35 -5.09
N GLU A 186 8.16 -14.39 -5.92
CA GLU A 186 9.46 -14.96 -5.59
C GLU A 186 10.12 -14.25 -4.42
N ARG A 187 9.78 -13.00 -4.12
CA ARG A 187 10.29 -12.30 -2.93
C ARG A 187 9.37 -12.42 -1.73
N GLY A 188 8.16 -12.92 -1.91
CA GLY A 188 7.21 -12.99 -0.80
C GLY A 188 6.70 -11.62 -0.37
N TYR A 189 6.39 -10.78 -1.35
CA TYR A 189 5.47 -9.69 -1.12
C TYR A 189 4.04 -10.18 -1.36
N THR A 190 3.07 -9.57 -0.69
CA THR A 190 1.66 -9.65 -1.08
C THR A 190 1.29 -8.41 -1.88
N MET A 191 0.91 -8.61 -3.14
CA MET A 191 0.34 -7.57 -3.97
C MET A 191 -1.07 -7.21 -3.48
N VAL A 192 -1.34 -5.93 -3.26
CA VAL A 192 -2.64 -5.42 -2.81
C VAL A 192 -3.19 -4.43 -3.84
N LEU A 193 -4.34 -4.75 -4.41
CA LEU A 193 -5.11 -3.87 -5.28
C LEU A 193 -6.29 -3.26 -4.51
N TRP A 194 -7.36 -2.91 -5.21
CA TRP A 194 -8.57 -2.33 -4.66
C TRP A 194 -9.75 -2.62 -5.59
N ASN A 195 -10.95 -2.71 -5.02
CA ASN A 195 -12.21 -2.78 -5.75
C ASN A 195 -13.02 -1.47 -5.66
N ILE A 196 -12.69 -0.61 -4.69
CA ILE A 196 -13.35 0.67 -4.44
C ILE A 196 -12.35 1.81 -4.65
N GLY A 197 -12.46 2.54 -5.76
CA GLY A 197 -11.60 3.69 -6.06
C GLY A 197 -12.37 5.00 -5.99
N ALA A 198 -11.80 6.02 -5.37
CA ALA A 198 -12.43 7.34 -5.25
C ALA A 198 -12.13 8.30 -6.42
N GLY A 199 -11.16 7.96 -7.27
CA GLY A 199 -10.75 8.81 -8.40
C GLY A 199 -10.24 10.18 -7.96
N ASP A 200 -9.71 10.29 -6.75
CA ASP A 200 -9.27 11.52 -6.12
C ASP A 200 -8.13 12.21 -6.89
N PHE A 201 -7.27 11.44 -7.54
CA PHE A 201 -6.25 11.96 -8.47
C PHE A 201 -6.82 12.57 -9.77
N GLN A 202 -8.12 12.43 -10.04
CA GLN A 202 -8.79 12.93 -11.25
C GLN A 202 -9.78 14.06 -10.99
N VAL A 203 -9.96 14.46 -9.73
CA VAL A 203 -10.92 15.48 -9.29
C VAL A 203 -10.23 16.47 -8.36
N ASP A 204 -10.93 17.55 -8.01
CA ASP A 204 -10.36 18.70 -7.29
C ASP A 204 -11.18 19.14 -6.08
N THR A 205 -12.25 18.43 -5.72
CA THR A 205 -13.09 18.75 -4.56
C THR A 205 -13.45 17.52 -3.73
N ALA A 206 -13.57 17.72 -2.42
CA ALA A 206 -13.93 16.66 -1.47
C ALA A 206 -15.27 15.98 -1.82
N SER A 207 -16.26 16.75 -2.28
CA SER A 207 -17.56 16.22 -2.68
C SER A 207 -17.48 15.31 -3.90
N LEU A 208 -16.58 15.59 -4.86
CA LEU A 208 -16.40 14.72 -6.03
C LEU A 208 -15.70 13.41 -5.67
N VAL A 209 -14.77 13.43 -4.71
CA VAL A 209 -14.14 12.22 -4.15
C VAL A 209 -15.20 11.34 -3.50
N GLU A 210 -15.97 11.90 -2.57
CA GLU A 210 -17.05 11.18 -1.86
C GLU A 210 -18.05 10.58 -2.86
N ASN A 211 -18.57 11.40 -3.78
CA ASN A 211 -19.56 10.96 -4.76
C ASN A 211 -19.03 9.86 -5.68
N THR A 212 -17.76 9.95 -6.11
CA THR A 212 -17.15 8.93 -6.97
C THR A 212 -16.95 7.63 -6.21
N LEU A 213 -16.45 7.68 -4.97
CA LEU A 213 -16.30 6.50 -4.12
C LEU A 213 -17.64 5.77 -3.96
N PHE A 214 -18.70 6.47 -3.54
CA PHE A 214 -19.99 5.82 -3.32
C PHE A 214 -20.66 5.36 -4.62
N ARG A 215 -20.45 6.06 -5.74
CA ARG A 215 -20.91 5.58 -7.06
C ARG A 215 -20.23 4.25 -7.42
N VAL A 216 -18.93 4.11 -7.19
CA VAL A 216 -18.21 2.85 -7.42
C VAL A 216 -18.69 1.79 -6.44
N PHE A 217 -18.79 2.12 -5.15
CA PHE A 217 -19.23 1.22 -4.10
C PHE A 217 -20.62 0.61 -4.38
N GLU A 218 -21.63 1.45 -4.65
CA GLU A 218 -22.98 0.98 -4.95
C GLU A 218 -23.05 0.18 -6.25
N ARG A 219 -22.22 0.54 -7.23
CA ARG A 219 -22.09 -0.24 -8.47
C ARG A 219 -21.57 -1.67 -8.17
N ARG A 220 -20.51 -1.81 -7.37
CA ARG A 220 -19.95 -3.10 -6.97
C ARG A 220 -20.93 -3.93 -6.15
N LYS A 221 -21.68 -3.30 -5.26
CA LYS A 221 -22.74 -3.96 -4.49
C LYS A 221 -23.84 -4.52 -5.39
N ARG A 222 -24.27 -3.76 -6.39
CA ARG A 222 -25.35 -4.16 -7.32
C ARG A 222 -24.90 -5.19 -8.36
N GLU A 223 -23.73 -5.03 -8.94
CA GLU A 223 -23.25 -5.86 -10.07
C GLU A 223 -22.57 -7.14 -9.58
N ASP A 224 -21.79 -7.06 -8.50
CA ASP A 224 -20.90 -8.13 -8.07
C ASP A 224 -21.30 -8.72 -6.69
N GLY A 225 -22.25 -8.11 -5.98
CA GLY A 225 -22.63 -8.50 -4.61
C GLY A 225 -21.58 -8.14 -3.55
N HIS A 226 -20.58 -7.33 -3.91
CA HIS A 226 -19.53 -6.91 -2.98
C HIS A 226 -20.08 -5.87 -2.00
N GLN A 227 -20.16 -6.23 -0.72
CA GLN A 227 -20.64 -5.33 0.33
C GLN A 227 -19.54 -4.54 1.01
N GLY A 228 -18.29 -4.76 0.64
CA GLY A 228 -17.14 -4.11 1.24
C GLY A 228 -15.92 -4.20 0.35
N GLY A 229 -14.80 -3.74 0.89
CA GLY A 229 -13.52 -3.98 0.27
C GLY A 229 -12.40 -3.03 0.66
N ILE A 230 -11.36 -3.04 -0.16
CA ILE A 230 -10.20 -2.18 -0.05
C ILE A 230 -10.47 -0.90 -0.83
N VAL A 231 -10.38 0.23 -0.12
CA VAL A 231 -10.57 1.58 -0.65
C VAL A 231 -9.22 2.18 -1.03
N LEU A 232 -9.07 2.61 -2.28
CA LEU A 232 -7.92 3.39 -2.75
C LEU A 232 -8.20 4.90 -2.65
N LEU A 233 -7.31 5.58 -1.93
CA LEU A 233 -7.19 7.04 -1.77
C LEU A 233 -5.70 7.42 -1.86
N HIS A 234 -5.39 8.71 -1.95
CA HIS A 234 -4.03 9.23 -1.86
C HIS A 234 -3.99 10.35 -0.84
N ASP A 235 -3.06 10.26 0.12
CA ASP A 235 -2.87 11.29 1.15
C ASP A 235 -2.06 12.49 0.64
N THR A 236 -1.70 12.52 -0.65
CA THR A 236 -1.03 13.64 -1.31
C THR A 236 -2.00 14.73 -1.79
N TYR A 237 -3.31 14.49 -1.72
CA TYR A 237 -4.34 15.44 -2.14
C TYR A 237 -5.14 16.01 -0.97
N ARG A 238 -5.20 17.34 -0.88
CA ARG A 238 -5.96 18.04 0.17
C ARG A 238 -7.45 17.68 0.15
N HIS A 239 -8.06 17.60 -1.02
CA HIS A 239 -9.47 17.24 -1.16
C HIS A 239 -9.77 15.81 -0.72
N THR A 240 -8.79 14.89 -0.75
CA THR A 240 -8.91 13.55 -0.17
C THR A 240 -9.02 13.62 1.35
N ILE A 241 -8.17 14.43 2.00
CA ILE A 241 -8.20 14.61 3.45
C ILE A 241 -9.49 15.31 3.92
N GLU A 242 -10.02 16.22 3.11
CA GLU A 242 -11.31 16.86 3.37
C GLU A 242 -12.50 15.92 3.11
N ALA A 243 -12.36 14.93 2.20
CA ALA A 243 -13.39 13.95 1.89
C ALA A 243 -13.45 12.80 2.91
N PHE A 244 -12.31 12.39 3.46
CA PHE A 244 -12.22 11.25 4.39
C PHE A 244 -13.26 11.28 5.52
N PRO A 245 -13.41 12.36 6.33
CA PRO A 245 -14.44 12.40 7.36
C PRO A 245 -15.85 12.27 6.77
N ARG A 246 -16.15 12.87 5.60
CA ARG A 246 -17.47 12.75 4.96
C ARG A 246 -17.79 11.30 4.59
N ILE A 247 -16.80 10.59 4.06
CA ILE A 247 -16.92 9.17 3.70
C ILE A 247 -17.20 8.32 4.93
N VAL A 248 -16.41 8.50 6.00
CA VAL A 248 -16.58 7.77 7.27
C VAL A 248 -17.93 8.06 7.88
N GLU A 249 -18.32 9.33 7.99
CA GLU A 249 -19.62 9.76 8.54
C GLU A 249 -20.79 9.17 7.76
N ARG A 250 -20.68 9.04 6.44
CA ARG A 250 -21.72 8.41 5.60
C ARG A 250 -21.88 6.92 5.88
N PHE A 251 -20.80 6.17 6.04
CA PHE A 251 -20.87 4.77 6.48
C PHE A 251 -21.43 4.63 7.90
N LEU A 252 -21.01 5.50 8.82
CA LEU A 252 -21.52 5.48 10.20
C LEU A 252 -23.01 5.85 10.28
N ALA A 253 -23.49 6.77 9.46
CA ALA A 253 -24.92 7.07 9.34
C ALA A 253 -25.70 5.89 8.76
N GLU A 254 -25.12 5.16 7.80
CA GLU A 254 -25.72 3.94 7.29
C GLU A 254 -25.77 2.84 8.36
N ASN A 255 -24.74 2.72 9.20
CA ASN A 255 -24.77 1.79 10.34
C ASN A 255 -25.93 2.04 11.31
N CYS A 256 -26.36 3.30 11.52
CA CYS A 256 -27.56 3.57 12.30
C CYS A 256 -28.80 2.89 11.67
N ARG A 257 -28.98 3.01 10.35
CA ARG A 257 -30.11 2.38 9.64
C ARG A 257 -30.02 0.86 9.66
N LEU A 258 -28.83 0.32 9.41
CA LEU A 258 -28.59 -1.12 9.39
C LEU A 258 -28.79 -1.75 10.77
N LEU A 259 -28.47 -1.02 11.84
CA LEU A 259 -28.71 -1.45 13.22
C LEU A 259 -30.20 -1.62 13.49
N GLU A 260 -31.03 -0.63 13.12
CA GLU A 260 -32.49 -0.70 13.25
C GLU A 260 -33.09 -1.83 12.42
N ALA A 261 -32.54 -2.07 11.23
CA ALA A 261 -32.95 -3.17 10.35
C ALA A 261 -32.46 -4.56 10.82
N GLY A 262 -31.62 -4.63 11.86
CA GLY A 262 -31.06 -5.88 12.36
C GLY A 262 -30.03 -6.52 11.42
N GLU A 263 -29.42 -5.75 10.53
CA GLU A 263 -28.47 -6.26 9.54
C GLU A 263 -27.00 -6.21 10.03
N GLU A 264 -26.07 -6.70 9.21
CA GLU A 264 -24.62 -6.55 9.42
C GLU A 264 -24.23 -5.07 9.32
N LEU A 265 -23.33 -4.58 10.17
CA LEU A 265 -22.85 -3.20 10.16
C LEU A 265 -21.51 -3.09 9.42
N TYR A 266 -21.25 -1.95 8.79
CA TYR A 266 -19.95 -1.60 8.21
C TYR A 266 -18.87 -1.50 9.29
N ASP A 267 -17.92 -2.41 9.21
CA ASP A 267 -16.75 -2.49 10.08
C ASP A 267 -15.51 -1.93 9.36
N PHE A 268 -14.87 -0.93 9.96
CA PHE A 268 -13.60 -0.40 9.47
C PHE A 268 -12.49 -1.29 10.00
N VAL A 269 -11.99 -2.15 9.14
CA VAL A 269 -11.00 -3.15 9.50
C VAL A 269 -9.59 -2.63 9.23
N GLU A 270 -8.67 -3.07 10.09
CA GLU A 270 -7.26 -2.74 10.11
C GLU A 270 -6.39 -3.78 9.39
N ASP A 271 -6.94 -5.00 9.25
CA ASP A 271 -6.18 -6.17 8.83
C ASP A 271 -6.55 -6.58 7.39
N PRO A 272 -5.59 -6.50 6.44
CA PRO A 272 -5.86 -6.88 5.05
C PRO A 272 -6.19 -8.37 4.87
N ARG A 273 -5.94 -9.24 5.86
CA ARG A 273 -6.29 -10.68 5.81
C ARG A 273 -7.78 -10.93 5.61
N TYR A 274 -8.66 -10.00 6.00
CA TYR A 274 -10.09 -10.14 5.79
C TYR A 274 -10.50 -10.12 4.29
N PHE A 275 -9.62 -9.63 3.41
CA PHE A 275 -9.89 -9.53 1.97
C PHE A 275 -9.13 -10.57 1.15
N PHE A 276 -8.59 -11.59 1.81
CA PHE A 276 -7.73 -12.55 1.17
C PHE A 276 -7.80 -13.94 1.81
N SER A 277 -8.02 -14.96 0.99
CA SER A 277 -7.79 -16.37 1.34
C SER A 277 -6.51 -16.91 0.68
N PRO A 278 -5.69 -17.73 1.39
CA PRO A 278 -4.54 -18.41 0.80
C PRO A 278 -4.88 -19.13 -0.51
N ARG A 279 -3.99 -18.98 -1.50
CA ARG A 279 -4.08 -19.68 -2.77
C ARG A 279 -3.13 -20.87 -2.78
N ASP A 280 -3.57 -22.02 -2.28
CA ASP A 280 -2.74 -23.23 -2.26
C ASP A 280 -2.49 -23.71 -3.70
N GLY A 281 -1.24 -23.63 -4.17
CA GLY A 281 -0.82 -24.14 -5.48
C GLY A 281 -1.13 -23.27 -6.70
N ALA A 282 -1.69 -22.07 -6.54
CA ALA A 282 -2.05 -21.19 -7.66
C ALA A 282 -0.85 -20.52 -8.35
N GLY A 283 -1.03 -20.19 -9.64
CA GLY A 283 -0.10 -19.41 -10.45
C GLY A 283 0.15 -18.00 -9.89
N PRO A 284 1.31 -17.37 -10.22
CA PRO A 284 1.65 -16.02 -9.74
C PRO A 284 0.63 -14.95 -10.12
N ASP A 285 -0.07 -15.10 -11.23
CA ASP A 285 -1.00 -14.15 -11.85
C ASP A 285 -2.46 -14.32 -11.40
N GLU A 286 -2.78 -15.39 -10.68
CA GLU A 286 -4.15 -15.63 -10.19
C GLU A 286 -4.55 -14.66 -9.06
N GLU A 287 -5.84 -14.37 -8.97
CA GLU A 287 -6.41 -13.53 -7.93
C GLU A 287 -6.91 -14.40 -6.77
N ALA A 288 -6.70 -13.96 -5.53
CA ALA A 288 -7.23 -14.70 -4.39
C ALA A 288 -8.72 -14.45 -4.18
N ALA A 289 -9.39 -15.49 -3.69
CA ALA A 289 -10.72 -15.34 -3.15
C ALA A 289 -10.72 -14.42 -1.92
N PRO A 290 -11.87 -13.80 -1.58
CA PRO A 290 -12.04 -13.09 -0.31
C PRO A 290 -11.67 -13.99 0.88
N GLY A 291 -11.23 -13.39 1.98
CA GLY A 291 -10.82 -14.11 3.19
C GLY A 291 -11.95 -14.93 3.79
N ASP A 292 -11.67 -16.16 4.20
CA ASP A 292 -12.56 -16.91 5.08
C ASP A 292 -12.38 -16.40 6.51
N ILE A 293 -13.38 -15.69 6.99
CA ILE A 293 -13.36 -15.05 8.30
C ILE A 293 -14.16 -15.94 9.24
N PRO A 294 -13.54 -16.49 10.31
CA PRO A 294 -14.25 -17.38 11.20
C PRO A 294 -15.53 -16.73 11.74
N PRO A 295 -16.68 -17.45 11.74
CA PRO A 295 -17.95 -16.86 12.17
C PRO A 295 -17.93 -16.25 13.57
N ALA A 296 -17.14 -16.81 14.49
CA ALA A 296 -16.97 -16.28 15.85
C ALA A 296 -16.34 -14.88 15.85
N VAL A 297 -15.29 -14.68 15.03
CA VAL A 297 -14.61 -13.38 14.88
C VAL A 297 -15.57 -12.33 14.32
N LEU A 298 -16.33 -12.71 13.28
CA LEU A 298 -17.36 -11.83 12.71
C LEU A 298 -18.41 -11.45 13.76
N ALA A 299 -18.91 -12.42 14.51
CA ALA A 299 -19.93 -12.18 15.53
C ALA A 299 -19.45 -11.25 16.64
N GLU A 300 -18.23 -11.44 17.14
CA GLU A 300 -17.65 -10.59 18.19
C GLU A 300 -17.45 -9.16 17.72
N ARG A 301 -16.88 -8.97 16.51
CA ARG A 301 -16.70 -7.63 15.93
C ARG A 301 -18.04 -6.92 15.75
N GLN A 302 -19.05 -7.61 15.22
CA GLN A 302 -20.39 -7.07 15.05
C GLN A 302 -21.07 -6.76 16.40
N ALA A 303 -20.83 -7.53 17.45
CA ALA A 303 -21.35 -7.23 18.79
C ALA A 303 -20.79 -5.90 19.33
N ARG A 304 -19.47 -5.71 19.27
CA ARG A 304 -18.82 -4.44 19.65
C ARG A 304 -19.32 -3.26 18.82
N LEU A 305 -19.43 -3.46 17.50
CA LEU A 305 -19.85 -2.40 16.59
C LEU A 305 -21.30 -1.98 16.83
N ARG A 306 -22.20 -2.92 17.16
CA ARG A 306 -23.60 -2.61 17.52
C ARG A 306 -23.70 -1.82 18.82
N GLU A 307 -22.90 -2.15 19.83
CA GLU A 307 -22.82 -1.38 21.08
C GLU A 307 -22.37 0.06 20.83
N ALA A 308 -21.26 0.23 20.10
CA ALA A 308 -20.76 1.56 19.74
C ALA A 308 -21.77 2.36 18.88
N THR A 309 -22.44 1.69 17.94
CA THR A 309 -23.44 2.31 17.05
C THR A 309 -24.67 2.78 17.84
N ARG A 310 -25.18 1.99 18.80
CA ARG A 310 -26.28 2.41 19.69
C ARG A 310 -25.97 3.72 20.41
N ALA A 311 -24.81 3.77 21.08
CA ALA A 311 -24.36 4.96 21.80
C ALA A 311 -24.26 6.19 20.88
N ARG A 312 -23.81 6.01 19.63
CA ARG A 312 -23.67 7.07 18.63
C ARG A 312 -25.02 7.54 18.07
N CYS A 313 -25.93 6.63 17.77
CA CYS A 313 -27.20 6.93 17.11
C CYS A 313 -28.32 7.30 18.10
N GLY A 314 -28.09 7.16 19.42
CA GLY A 314 -29.08 7.44 20.45
C GLY A 314 -30.17 6.37 20.55
N LEU A 315 -29.82 5.12 20.26
CA LEU A 315 -30.70 3.94 20.22
C LEU A 315 -30.38 2.95 21.35
#